data_AF-A0AAW0K0P4-F1
#
_entry.id   AF-A0AAW0K0P4-F1
#
_cell.length_a   1.000
_cell.length_b   1.000
_cell.length_c   1.000
_cell.angle_alpha   90.00
_cell.angle_beta   90.00
_cell.angle_gamma   90.00
#
_symmetry.space_group_name_H-M   'P 1'
#
loop_
_entity.id
_entity.type
_entity.pdbx_description
1 polymer ?
#
loop_
_entity_poly.entity_id
_entity_poly.type
_entity_poly.pdbx_seq_one_letter_code
_entity_poly.pdbx_strand_id
1 'polypeptide(L)'
;MQSLTILCPGQPDLILPIPFVDNSKRMLGTFSPQQEPYTSEMEETTPSGMFARGTYSARTKFVDDDGKCYLDMCYYFEIQKNWPKPS
;
A
#
# COMPACT_ATOMS: atom_id res chain seq x y z
N MET A 1 1.14 2.86 -15.32
CA MET A 1 1.26 4.33 -15.23
C MET A 1 -0.07 4.91 -15.68
N GLN A 2 -0.87 5.50 -14.78
CA GLN A 2 -2.12 6.18 -15.14
C GLN A 2 -2.09 7.58 -14.52
N SER A 3 -2.58 8.58 -15.25
CA SER A 3 -2.54 10.00 -14.88
C SER A 3 -3.96 10.61 -14.67
N LEU A 4 -4.20 11.48 -13.67
CA LEU A 4 -5.50 12.13 -13.38
C LEU A 4 -5.40 13.66 -13.27
N THR A 5 -6.04 14.43 -14.14
CA THR A 5 -5.95 15.91 -14.13
C THR A 5 -6.84 16.65 -13.13
N ILE A 6 -6.26 17.60 -12.37
CA ILE A 6 -6.99 18.61 -11.58
C ILE A 6 -6.97 19.96 -12.32
N LEU A 7 -8.15 20.54 -12.50
CA LEU A 7 -8.36 21.86 -13.08
C LEU A 7 -8.39 22.94 -11.99
N CYS A 8 -7.47 23.90 -12.06
CA CYS A 8 -7.49 25.12 -11.26
C CYS A 8 -8.08 26.28 -12.09
N PRO A 9 -8.95 27.14 -11.55
CA PRO A 9 -9.50 28.26 -12.31
C PRO A 9 -8.38 29.28 -12.63
N GLY A 10 -7.93 29.28 -13.88
CA GLY A 10 -6.86 30.16 -14.39
C GLY A 10 -5.61 29.45 -14.93
N GLN A 11 -5.54 28.11 -14.89
CA GLN A 11 -4.40 27.36 -15.42
C GLN A 11 -4.90 26.13 -16.20
N PRO A 12 -4.40 25.87 -17.43
CA PRO A 12 -4.85 24.72 -18.22
C PRO A 12 -4.44 23.39 -17.56
N ASP A 13 -5.44 22.53 -17.30
CA ASP A 13 -5.38 21.08 -17.07
C ASP A 13 -4.10 20.51 -16.42
N LEU A 14 -4.02 20.50 -15.07
CA LEU A 14 -2.90 19.90 -14.33
C LEU A 14 -3.07 18.38 -14.16
N ILE A 15 -2.49 17.54 -15.03
CA ILE A 15 -2.56 16.06 -14.95
C ILE A 15 -1.83 15.50 -13.69
N LEU A 16 -2.52 15.18 -12.59
CA LEU A 16 -2.04 14.43 -11.41
C LEU A 16 -2.14 12.89 -11.54
N PRO A 17 -1.08 12.12 -11.80
CA PRO A 17 -1.13 10.67 -11.64
C PRO A 17 -1.43 10.15 -10.22
N ILE A 18 -2.69 9.71 -10.03
CA ILE A 18 -3.29 8.47 -9.45
C ILE A 18 -2.53 7.78 -8.30
N PRO A 19 -3.24 7.24 -7.29
CA PRO A 19 -2.74 6.63 -6.05
C PRO A 19 -1.40 5.94 -6.23
N PHE A 20 -0.47 6.31 -5.36
CA PHE A 20 0.81 5.65 -5.11
C PHE A 20 0.70 4.12 -5.35
N VAL A 21 1.06 3.66 -6.54
CA VAL A 21 1.22 2.23 -6.84
C VAL A 21 2.68 1.94 -6.58
N ASP A 22 2.99 1.64 -5.32
CA ASP A 22 4.25 1.02 -4.96
C ASP A 22 4.09 -0.50 -5.03
N ASN A 23 4.99 -1.15 -5.74
CA ASN A 23 5.03 -2.60 -5.87
C ASN A 23 6.35 -3.12 -5.30
N SER A 24 6.43 -3.20 -3.97
CA SER A 24 7.60 -3.75 -3.31
C SER A 24 7.54 -5.27 -3.23
N LYS A 25 8.68 -5.93 -3.50
CA LYS A 25 8.90 -7.36 -3.25
C LYS A 25 10.04 -7.48 -2.25
N ARG A 26 9.81 -8.18 -1.14
CA ARG A 26 10.82 -8.44 -0.11
C ARG A 26 11.02 -9.94 0.06
N MET A 27 12.28 -10.39 -0.02
CA MET A 27 12.64 -11.77 0.29
C MET A 27 12.72 -11.93 1.81
N LEU A 28 11.87 -12.78 2.37
CA LEU A 28 11.82 -13.03 3.82
C LEU A 28 12.82 -14.13 4.26
N GLY A 29 13.32 -14.93 3.32
CA GLY A 29 14.25 -16.03 3.56
C GLY A 29 13.54 -17.39 3.63
N THR A 30 14.26 -18.40 4.14
CA THR A 30 13.78 -19.77 4.29
C THR A 30 13.41 -20.01 5.75
N PHE A 31 12.21 -20.54 5.98
CA PHE A 31 11.66 -20.82 7.30
C PHE A 31 11.48 -22.33 7.48
N SER A 32 12.06 -22.89 8.54
CA SER A 32 11.92 -24.31 8.85
C SER A 32 10.56 -24.60 9.53
N PRO A 33 10.04 -25.83 9.47
CA PRO A 33 8.86 -26.19 10.25
C PRO A 33 9.11 -26.05 11.75
N GLN A 34 8.27 -25.29 12.44
CA GLN A 34 8.27 -25.14 13.90
C GLN A 34 6.85 -24.92 14.41
N GLN A 35 6.62 -25.13 15.72
CA GLN A 35 5.30 -24.99 16.34
C GLN A 35 4.94 -23.51 16.55
N GLU A 36 5.93 -22.68 16.89
CA GLU A 36 5.76 -21.26 17.15
C GLU A 36 5.69 -20.45 15.84
N PRO A 37 4.84 -19.41 15.75
CA PRO A 37 4.78 -18.57 14.55
C PRO A 37 6.07 -17.78 14.33
N TYR A 38 6.45 -17.58 13.07
CA TYR A 38 7.47 -16.59 12.71
C TYR A 38 6.87 -15.18 12.69
N THR A 39 7.59 -14.23 13.27
CA THR A 39 7.26 -12.80 13.20
C THR A 39 8.22 -12.11 12.24
N SER A 40 7.68 -11.34 11.28
CA SER A 40 8.46 -10.51 10.38
C SER A 40 7.90 -9.09 10.38
N GLU A 41 8.79 -8.12 10.58
CA GLU A 41 8.42 -6.70 10.56
C GLU A 41 8.55 -6.17 9.13
N MET A 42 7.45 -5.63 8.62
CA MET A 42 7.41 -4.91 7.35
C MET A 42 7.36 -3.42 7.64
N GLU A 43 8.39 -2.69 7.21
CA GLU A 43 8.37 -1.23 7.25
C GLU A 43 7.63 -0.71 6.01
N GLU A 44 6.57 0.04 6.23
CA GLU A 44 5.84 0.76 5.19
C GLU A 44 5.76 2.24 5.57
N THR A 45 6.08 3.12 4.62
CA THR A 45 6.01 4.56 4.84
C THR A 45 4.69 5.10 4.32
N THR A 46 3.84 5.60 5.22
CA THR A 46 2.58 6.25 4.83
C THR A 46 2.87 7.63 4.21
N PRO A 47 2.41 7.93 2.98
CA PRO A 47 2.60 9.25 2.39
C PRO A 47 1.79 10.30 3.16
N SER A 48 2.27 11.55 3.14
CA SER A 48 1.65 12.67 3.86
C SER A 48 1.44 13.89 2.95
N GLY A 49 0.68 14.87 3.43
CA GLY A 49 0.28 16.05 2.67
C GLY A 49 -1.17 16.02 2.21
N MET A 50 -1.68 17.13 1.71
CA MET A 50 -3.10 17.28 1.35
C MET A 50 -3.52 16.33 0.22
N PHE A 51 -2.63 16.09 -0.75
CA PHE A 51 -2.90 15.24 -1.91
C PHE A 51 -2.68 13.74 -1.66
N ALA A 52 -2.05 13.37 -0.56
CA ALA A 52 -1.86 11.98 -0.16
C ALA A 52 -3.02 11.44 0.70
N ARG A 53 -4.06 12.25 0.92
CA ARG A 53 -5.23 11.85 1.70
C ARG A 53 -6.26 11.21 0.79
N GLY A 54 -6.94 10.19 1.31
CA GLY A 54 -7.97 9.46 0.60
C GLY A 54 -7.95 7.98 0.92
N THR A 55 -8.77 7.22 0.20
CA THR A 55 -8.85 5.76 0.34
C THR A 55 -7.85 5.09 -0.60
N TYR A 56 -7.12 4.14 -0.05
CA TYR A 56 -6.13 3.31 -0.73
C TYR A 56 -6.55 1.85 -0.65
N SER A 57 -6.17 1.09 -1.67
CA SER A 57 -6.27 -0.36 -1.68
C SER A 57 -4.88 -0.95 -1.88
N ALA A 58 -4.54 -1.97 -1.10
CA ALA A 58 -3.30 -2.70 -1.25
C ALA A 58 -3.59 -4.19 -1.36
N ARG A 59 -2.70 -4.90 -2.06
CA ARG A 59 -2.76 -6.36 -2.22
C ARG A 59 -1.40 -6.93 -1.86
N THR A 60 -1.38 -7.82 -0.86
CA THR A 60 -0.17 -8.49 -0.40
C THR A 60 -0.24 -9.97 -0.76
N LYS A 61 0.87 -10.49 -1.28
CA LYS A 61 1.02 -11.91 -1.61
C LYS A 61 2.24 -12.51 -0.94
N PHE A 62 2.09 -13.71 -0.42
CA PHE A 62 3.19 -14.52 0.09
C PHE A 62 3.41 -15.69 -0.87
N VAL A 63 4.54 -15.67 -1.55
CA VAL A 63 4.89 -16.64 -2.59
C VAL A 63 6.30 -17.14 -2.30
N ASP A 64 6.53 -18.45 -2.42
CA ASP A 64 7.88 -19.03 -2.38
C ASP A 64 8.54 -19.05 -3.77
N ASP A 65 9.78 -19.55 -3.83
CA ASP A 65 10.55 -19.62 -5.07
C ASP A 65 10.01 -20.67 -6.07
N ASP A 66 9.21 -21.63 -5.59
CA ASP A 66 8.48 -22.62 -6.42
C ASP A 66 7.18 -22.05 -7.01
N GLY A 67 6.83 -20.80 -6.69
CA GLY A 67 5.64 -20.12 -7.17
C GLY A 67 4.36 -20.47 -6.41
N LYS A 68 4.45 -21.20 -5.29
CA LYS A 68 3.30 -21.51 -4.46
C LYS A 68 2.88 -20.29 -3.67
N CYS A 69 1.60 -19.90 -3.80
CA CYS A 69 1.01 -18.79 -3.08
C CYS A 69 0.38 -19.27 -1.77
N TYR A 70 0.90 -18.81 -0.64
CA TYR A 70 0.41 -19.16 0.70
C TYR A 70 -0.66 -18.20 1.21
N LEU A 71 -0.60 -16.94 0.77
CA LEU A 71 -1.57 -15.91 1.14
C LEU A 71 -1.70 -14.91 -0.02
N ASP A 72 -2.93 -14.51 -0.31
CA ASP A 72 -3.26 -13.45 -1.26
C ASP A 72 -4.40 -12.62 -0.65
N MET A 73 -4.07 -11.43 -0.16
CA MET A 73 -5.00 -10.62 0.62
C MET A 73 -5.08 -9.21 0.04
N CYS A 74 -6.30 -8.73 -0.18
CA CYS A 74 -6.57 -7.33 -0.49
C CYS A 74 -7.12 -6.64 0.75
N TYR A 75 -6.60 -5.45 1.07
CA TYR A 75 -7.10 -4.62 2.15
C TYR A 75 -7.23 -3.17 1.71
N TYR A 76 -8.05 -2.42 2.43
CA TYR A 76 -8.31 -1.01 2.19
C TYR A 76 -7.97 -0.22 3.44
N PHE A 77 -7.41 0.96 3.25
CA PHE A 77 -7.11 1.88 4.35
C PHE A 77 -7.29 3.31 3.89
N GLU A 78 -7.42 4.22 4.84
CA GLU A 78 -7.60 5.63 4.55
C GLU A 78 -6.45 6.44 5.13
N ILE A 79 -5.93 7.40 4.37
CA ILE A 79 -4.96 8.37 4.89
C ILE A 79 -5.73 9.64 5.21
N GLN A 80 -5.82 9.97 6.50
CA GLN A 80 -6.53 11.14 7.00
C GLN A 80 -5.60 12.06 7.80
N LYS A 81 -5.94 13.36 7.86
CA LYS A 81 -5.23 14.31 8.73
C LYS A 81 -5.47 14.02 10.21
N ASN A 82 -6.72 13.75 10.53
CA ASN A 82 -7.22 13.60 11.89
C ASN A 82 -7.92 12.26 11.94
N TRP A 83 -7.48 11.41 12.86
CA TRP A 83 -8.15 10.13 13.11
C TRP A 83 -9.27 10.31 14.13
N PRO A 84 -10.43 9.67 13.94
CA PRO A 84 -11.47 9.66 14.96
C PRO A 84 -10.91 9.02 16.23
N LYS A 85 -11.08 9.70 17.37
CA LYS A 85 -10.75 9.09 18.66
C LYS A 85 -11.77 7.99 18.93
N PRO A 86 -11.35 6.78 19.36
CA PRO A 86 -12.29 5.79 19.82
C PRO A 86 -13.11 6.39 20.97
N SER A 87 -14.43 6.28 20.87
CA SER A 87 -15.41 6.75 21.87
C SER A 87 -15.33 5.94 23.16
#